data_AF-A0A348Q997-F1
#
_entry.id   AF-A0A348Q997-F1
#
_cell.length_a   1.000
_cell.length_b   1.000
_cell.length_c   1.000
_cell.angle_alpha   90.00
_cell.angle_beta   90.00
_cell.angle_gamma   90.00
#
_symmetry.space_group_name_H-M   'P 1'
#
loop_
_entity.id
_entity.type
_entity.pdbx_description
1 polymer ?
#
loop_
_entity_poly.entity_id
_entity_poly.type
_entity_poly.pdbx_seq_one_letter_code
_entity_poly.pdbx_strand_id
1 'polypeptide(L)'
;MTDTSLLLPMRTGEIRIHDAEGFAGMRKAGRLVAECLDMLVPEVKPGVTTEHLDNLVREFVMDHGATSATIGYRGYRHASCISLNHVICHG
;
A
#
# COMPACT_ATOMS: atom_id res chain seq x y z
N MET A 1 16.84 23.70 -0.90
CA MET A 1 15.55 24.12 -0.31
C MET A 1 14.75 22.86 -0.07
N THR A 2 14.50 22.50 1.18
CA THR A 2 13.73 21.30 1.51
C THR A 2 12.29 21.56 1.15
N ASP A 3 11.77 20.85 0.15
CA ASP A 3 10.36 20.94 -0.25
C ASP A 3 9.48 20.44 0.89
N THR A 4 8.92 21.38 1.65
CA THR A 4 8.05 21.13 2.78
C THR A 4 6.69 20.58 2.37
N SER A 5 6.34 20.56 1.07
CA SER A 5 5.11 19.93 0.58
C SER A 5 5.07 18.41 0.78
N LEU A 6 6.24 17.80 0.96
CA LEU A 6 6.40 16.36 1.23
C LEU A 6 6.40 16.01 2.73
N LEU A 7 6.37 17.01 3.62
CA LEU A 7 6.26 16.75 5.05
C LEU A 7 4.84 16.31 5.37
N LEU A 8 4.71 15.06 5.82
CA LEU A 8 3.45 14.56 6.36
C LEU A 8 2.98 15.53 7.47
N PRO A 9 1.76 16.08 7.37
CA PRO A 9 1.28 17.04 8.34
C PRO A 9 1.29 16.43 9.74
N MET A 10 1.69 17.24 10.71
CA MET A 10 1.66 16.86 12.12
C MET A 10 0.28 16.31 12.47
N ARG A 11 0.22 15.14 13.12
CA ARG A 11 -1.04 14.53 13.53
C ARG A 11 -1.63 15.36 14.66
N THR A 12 -2.64 16.18 14.36
CA THR A 12 -3.33 17.04 15.35
C THR A 12 -4.42 16.29 16.12
N GLY A 13 -4.84 15.12 15.65
CA GLY A 13 -5.99 14.37 16.19
C GLY A 13 -7.33 14.82 15.60
N GLU A 14 -7.34 15.88 14.79
CA GLU A 14 -8.54 16.34 14.08
C GLU A 14 -8.84 15.43 12.89
N ILE A 15 -10.14 15.26 12.60
CA ILE A 15 -10.59 14.50 11.42
C ILE A 15 -10.45 15.42 10.20
N ARG A 16 -9.63 14.99 9.24
CA ARG A 16 -9.48 15.70 7.97
C ARG A 16 -10.79 15.64 7.18
N ILE A 17 -11.33 16.79 6.83
CA ILE A 17 -12.43 16.92 5.87
C ILE A 17 -11.82 17.13 4.48
N HIS A 18 -12.08 16.19 3.57
CA HIS A 18 -11.54 16.22 2.22
C HIS A 18 -12.46 17.00 1.28
N ASP A 19 -11.85 17.69 0.30
CA ASP A 19 -12.55 18.34 -0.79
C ASP A 19 -12.68 17.42 -2.02
N ALA A 20 -13.27 17.94 -3.10
CA ALA A 20 -13.52 17.16 -4.31
C ALA A 20 -12.24 16.59 -4.94
N GLU A 21 -11.14 17.34 -4.89
CA GLU A 21 -9.82 16.92 -5.39
C GLU A 21 -9.23 15.80 -4.51
N GLY A 22 -9.27 15.97 -3.19
CA GLY A 22 -8.86 14.94 -2.24
C GLY A 22 -9.62 13.63 -2.45
N PHE A 23 -10.94 13.70 -2.66
CA PHE A 23 -11.74 12.53 -3.00
C PHE A 23 -11.37 11.92 -4.36
N ALA A 24 -11.04 12.73 -5.37
CA ALA A 24 -10.61 12.23 -6.67
C ALA A 24 -9.28 11.45 -6.56
N GLY A 25 -8.32 11.97 -5.80
CA GLY A 25 -7.07 11.28 -5.48
C GLY A 25 -7.30 9.96 -4.75
N MET A 26 -8.12 9.95 -3.70
CA MET A 26 -8.47 8.72 -2.95
C MET A 26 -9.14 7.66 -3.83
N ARG A 27 -10.05 8.07 -4.73
CA ARG A 27 -10.69 7.13 -5.69
C ARG A 27 -9.68 6.53 -6.68
N LYS A 28 -8.70 7.32 -7.15
CA LYS A 28 -7.65 6.81 -8.03
C LYS A 28 -6.76 5.80 -7.31
N ALA A 29 -6.28 6.15 -6.11
CA ALA A 29 -5.43 5.27 -5.31
C ALA A 29 -6.17 3.99 -4.89
N GLY A 30 -7.41 4.11 -4.40
CA GLY A 30 -8.22 2.97 -3.97
C GLY A 30 -8.53 1.99 -5.10
N ARG A 31 -8.79 2.50 -6.32
CA ARG A 31 -8.99 1.65 -7.51
C ARG A 31 -7.74 0.86 -7.85
N LEU A 32 -6.58 1.52 -7.89
CA LEU A 32 -5.31 0.86 -8.18
C LEU A 32 -4.99 -0.25 -7.15
N VAL A 33 -5.24 0.02 -5.87
CA VAL A 33 -5.04 -0.98 -4.81
C VAL A 33 -6.03 -2.16 -4.96
N ALA A 34 -7.28 -1.90 -5.34
CA ALA A 34 -8.24 -2.96 -5.62
C ALA A 34 -7.81 -3.84 -6.79
N GLU A 35 -7.35 -3.24 -7.90
CA GLU A 35 -6.82 -3.96 -9.06
C GLU A 35 -5.58 -4.81 -8.70
N CYS A 36 -4.70 -4.28 -7.84
CA CYS A 36 -3.56 -5.04 -7.31
C CYS A 36 -4.02 -6.26 -6.50
N LEU A 37 -5.02 -6.09 -5.63
CA LEU A 37 -5.56 -7.18 -4.82
C LEU A 37 -6.24 -8.25 -5.68
N ASP A 38 -7.01 -7.84 -6.70
CA ASP A 38 -7.67 -8.75 -7.63
C ASP A 38 -6.65 -9.58 -8.43
N MET A 39 -5.52 -8.98 -8.83
CA MET A 39 -4.41 -9.68 -9.49
C MET A 39 -3.81 -10.79 -8.63
N LEU A 40 -3.77 -10.64 -7.30
CA LEU A 40 -3.22 -11.65 -6.39
C LEU A 40 -4.12 -12.86 -6.18
N VAL A 41 -5.45 -12.71 -6.37
CA VAL A 41 -6.43 -13.78 -6.11
C VAL A 41 -6.04 -15.13 -6.75
N PRO A 42 -5.68 -15.22 -8.06
CA PRO A 42 -5.27 -16.49 -8.66
C PRO A 42 -3.90 -17.00 -8.19
N GLU A 43 -3.07 -16.18 -7.54
CA GLU A 43 -1.73 -16.55 -7.11
C GLU A 43 -1.67 -17.13 -5.70
N VAL A 44 -2.70 -16.94 -4.88
CA VAL A 44 -2.80 -17.52 -3.54
C VAL A 44 -3.18 -19.01 -3.64
N LYS A 45 -2.17 -19.85 -3.79
CA LYS A 45 -2.31 -21.32 -3.93
C LYS A 45 -1.27 -22.08 -3.10
N PRO A 46 -1.54 -23.35 -2.72
CA PRO A 46 -0.60 -24.16 -1.95
C PRO A 46 0.79 -24.20 -2.59
N GLY A 47 1.83 -24.02 -1.78
CA GLY A 47 3.23 -24.02 -2.22
C GLY A 47 3.77 -22.66 -2.65
N VAL A 48 2.93 -21.62 -2.79
CA VAL A 48 3.39 -20.24 -3.04
C VAL A 48 3.88 -19.60 -1.75
N THR A 49 5.04 -18.94 -1.82
CA THR A 49 5.61 -18.19 -0.69
C THR A 49 5.00 -16.80 -0.58
N THR A 50 4.96 -16.25 0.63
CA THR A 50 4.53 -14.86 0.84
C THR A 50 5.46 -13.85 0.16
N GLU A 51 6.76 -14.16 0.07
CA GLU A 51 7.73 -13.35 -0.67
C GLU A 51 7.41 -13.26 -2.18
N HIS A 52 6.90 -14.34 -2.78
CA HIS A 52 6.45 -14.28 -4.18
C HIS A 52 5.28 -13.31 -4.35
N LEU A 53 4.28 -13.37 -3.47
CA LEU A 53 3.15 -12.45 -3.49
C LEU A 53 3.58 -11.00 -3.23
N ASP A 54 4.51 -10.77 -2.30
CA ASP A 54 5.07 -9.44 -2.03
C ASP A 54 5.81 -8.86 -3.25
N ASN A 55 6.56 -9.70 -3.98
CA ASN A 55 7.22 -9.30 -5.21
C ASN A 55 6.23 -8.89 -6.31
N LEU A 56 5.14 -9.64 -6.48
CA LEU A 56 4.07 -9.28 -7.42
C LEU A 56 3.43 -7.93 -7.05
N VAL A 57 3.19 -7.67 -5.76
CA VAL A 57 2.70 -6.36 -5.30
C VAL A 57 3.71 -5.26 -5.60
N ARG A 58 4.98 -5.48 -5.28
CA ARG A 58 6.06 -4.51 -5.52
C ARG A 58 6.13 -4.14 -7.00
N GLU A 59 6.12 -5.13 -7.88
CA GLU A 59 6.18 -4.95 -9.34
C GLU A 59 4.93 -4.25 -9.85
N PHE A 60 3.74 -4.69 -9.46
CA PHE A 60 2.49 -4.04 -9.83
C PHE A 60 2.49 -2.55 -9.45
N VAL A 61 2.89 -2.22 -8.22
CA VAL A 61 2.96 -0.83 -7.75
C VAL A 61 3.94 0.00 -8.59
N MET A 62 5.12 -0.54 -8.89
CA MET A 62 6.15 0.13 -9.70
C MET A 62 5.69 0.33 -11.15
N ASP A 63 5.10 -0.69 -11.77
CA ASP A 63 4.63 -0.66 -13.16
C ASP A 63 3.50 0.36 -13.37
N HIS A 64 2.73 0.65 -12.34
CA HIS A 64 1.67 1.67 -12.37
C HIS A 64 2.15 3.07 -11.93
N GLY A 65 3.46 3.26 -11.75
CA GLY A 65 4.06 4.53 -11.35
C GLY A 65 3.61 5.00 -9.95
N ALA A 66 3.23 4.05 -9.08
CA ALA A 66 2.85 4.32 -7.71
C ALA A 66 4.02 4.04 -6.74
N THR A 67 3.86 4.51 -5.51
CA THR A 67 4.83 4.27 -4.43
C THR A 67 4.17 3.41 -3.36
N SER A 68 4.88 2.37 -2.91
CA SER A 68 4.40 1.55 -1.78
C SER A 68 4.35 2.39 -0.50
N ALA A 69 3.22 2.35 0.20
CA ALA A 69 3.06 3.02 1.47
C ALA A 69 3.78 2.31 2.63
N THR A 70 4.12 1.03 2.47
CA THR A 70 4.68 0.19 3.54
C THR A 70 6.21 0.10 3.47
N ILE A 71 6.80 0.12 2.28
CA ILE A 71 8.27 0.10 2.14
C ILE A 71 8.86 1.35 2.79
N GLY A 72 9.73 1.15 3.77
CA GLY A 72 10.37 2.21 4.56
C GLY A 72 9.51 2.72 5.72
N TYR A 73 8.22 2.37 5.80
CA TYR A 73 7.36 2.81 6.89
C TYR A 73 7.82 2.19 8.22
N ARG A 74 8.41 3.03 9.08
CA ARG A 74 9.01 2.60 10.37
C ARG A 74 10.01 1.45 10.21
N GLY A 75 10.73 1.42 9.09
CA GLY A 75 11.72 0.38 8.78
C GLY A 75 11.13 -0.93 8.26
N TYR A 76 9.82 -1.00 7.99
CA TYR A 76 9.22 -2.13 7.29
C TYR A 76 9.79 -2.23 5.86
N ARG A 77 10.08 -3.45 5.39
CA ARG A 77 10.87 -3.66 4.17
C ARG A 77 10.08 -4.22 2.99
N HIS A 78 8.81 -4.56 3.20
CA HIS A 78 7.98 -5.27 2.23
C HIS A 78 6.89 -4.35 1.66
N ALA A 79 6.43 -4.68 0.44
CA ALA A 79 5.42 -3.92 -0.29
C ALA A 79 4.00 -4.18 0.21
N SER A 80 3.78 -5.30 0.90
CA SER A 80 2.53 -5.67 1.55
C SER A 80 2.77 -6.44 2.86
N CYS A 81 1.75 -6.50 3.70
CA CYS A 81 1.71 -7.34 4.90
C CYS A 81 0.90 -8.61 4.59
N ILE A 82 1.46 -9.80 4.85
CA ILE A 82 0.77 -11.07 4.57
C ILE A 82 0.68 -11.89 5.86
N SER A 83 -0.51 -11.90 6.46
CA SER A 83 -0.75 -12.44 7.80
C SER A 83 -1.34 -13.85 7.74
N LEU A 84 -0.50 -14.87 7.96
CA LEU A 84 -0.93 -16.27 7.95
C LEU A 84 -1.52 -16.71 9.29
N ASN A 85 -2.63 -17.45 9.26
CA ASN A 85 -3.20 -18.18 10.40
C ASN A 85 -3.39 -17.32 11.68
N HIS A 86 -2.48 -17.46 12.66
CA HIS A 86 -2.55 -16.78 13.96
C HIS A 86 -1.89 -15.39 13.95
N VAL A 87 -1.26 -15.00 12.84
CA VAL A 87 -0.75 -13.64 12.65
C VAL A 87 -1.94 -12.72 12.43
N ILE A 88 -2.12 -11.75 13.32
CA ILE A 88 -3.30 -10.86 13.31
C ILE A 88 -3.20 -9.84 12.17
N CYS A 89 -2.09 -9.09 12.14
CA CYS A 89 -1.79 -8.07 11.15
C CYS A 89 -0.28 -7.85 11.10
N HIS A 90 0.19 -7.18 10.04
CA HIS A 90 1.61 -6.84 9.87
C HIS A 90 2.55 -8.06 9.88
N GLY A 91 2.11 -9.16 9.23
CA GLY A 91 2.95 -10.32 8.96
C GLY A 91 4.21 -10.00 8.16
#